data_AF-A0A7S0BWP6-F1
#
_entry.id   AF-A0A7S0BWP6-F1
#
_cell.length_a   1.000
_cell.length_b   1.000
_cell.length_c   1.000
_cell.angle_alpha   90.00
_cell.angle_beta   90.00
_cell.angle_gamma   90.00
#
_symmetry.space_group_name_H-M   'P 1'
#
loop_
_entity.id
_entity.type
_entity.pdbx_description
1 polymer ?
#
loop_
_entity_poly.entity_id
_entity_poly.type
_entity_poly.pdbx_seq_one_letter_code
_entity_poly.pdbx_strand_id
1 'polypeptide(L)'
;PVVCGVGYACLKEHYFSWLAFNCAMGSNLAFALRAVMSKRAMTSFLGENLGSTNLFGAVTIGAFVLSIPLAFLEGIPAFIALWNTALQNSHVSKELVKSIIISGLFHYLNNEVMYMALSNVHPVTLAVGNTMKRVFIMVASVLVFRNPVSVQAGIGSAIGISGVLLYSLTKQHYEKLETVE
;
A
#
# COMPACT_ATOMS: atom_id res chain seq x y z
N PRO A 1 -12.87 17.83 -1.83
CA PRO A 1 -13.63 16.58 -1.56
C PRO A 1 -12.83 15.55 -0.74
N VAL A 2 -11.58 15.24 -1.12
CA VAL A 2 -10.76 14.20 -0.44
C VAL A 2 -10.54 14.51 1.05
N VAL A 3 -10.02 15.70 1.37
CA VAL A 3 -9.73 16.12 2.75
C VAL A 3 -11.01 16.15 3.61
N CYS A 4 -12.10 16.70 3.06
CA CYS A 4 -13.38 16.77 3.75
C CYS A 4 -13.99 15.38 4.01
N GLY A 5 -13.91 14.46 3.05
CA GLY A 5 -14.41 13.08 3.21
C GLY A 5 -13.64 12.29 4.26
N VAL A 6 -12.30 12.37 4.22
CA VAL A 6 -11.43 11.73 5.23
C VAL A 6 -11.67 12.35 6.61
N GLY A 7 -11.72 13.67 6.70
CA GLY A 7 -12.03 14.37 7.96
C GLY A 7 -13.37 13.93 8.53
N TYR A 8 -14.42 13.89 7.72
CA TYR A 8 -15.75 13.47 8.15
C TYR A 8 -15.81 12.01 8.62
N ALA A 9 -15.06 11.11 7.96
CA ALA A 9 -14.94 9.71 8.38
C ALA A 9 -14.22 9.57 9.73
N CYS A 10 -13.16 10.34 9.98
CA CYS A 10 -12.36 10.22 11.20
C CYS A 10 -13.01 10.82 12.46
N LEU A 11 -13.97 11.75 12.34
CA LEU A 11 -14.52 12.49 13.48
C LEU A 11 -15.25 11.65 14.54
N LYS A 12 -15.78 10.47 14.19
CA LYS A 12 -16.50 9.58 15.13
C LYS A 12 -15.96 8.15 15.17
N GLU A 13 -14.75 7.93 14.65
CA GLU A 13 -14.14 6.61 14.68
C GLU A 13 -13.58 6.35 16.10
N HIS A 14 -14.15 5.39 16.83
CA HIS A 14 -13.78 5.10 18.23
C HIS A 14 -12.31 4.69 18.40
N TYR A 15 -11.68 4.16 17.34
CA TYR A 15 -10.29 3.70 17.33
C TYR A 15 -9.32 4.70 16.67
N PHE A 16 -9.73 5.97 16.51
CA PHE A 16 -8.87 6.97 15.89
C PHE A 16 -7.63 7.27 16.77
N SER A 17 -6.45 7.15 16.17
CA SER A 17 -5.18 7.52 16.79
C SER A 17 -4.41 8.45 15.87
N TRP A 18 -4.01 9.61 16.41
CA TRP A 18 -3.19 10.58 15.68
C TRP A 18 -1.86 9.99 15.23
N LEU A 19 -1.26 9.11 16.04
CA LEU A 19 -0.01 8.45 15.66
C LEU A 19 -0.23 7.54 14.45
N ALA A 20 -1.27 6.69 14.49
CA ALA A 20 -1.60 5.80 13.39
C ALA A 20 -1.94 6.58 12.11
N PHE A 21 -2.68 7.69 12.23
CA PHE A 21 -3.00 8.56 11.11
C PHE A 21 -1.74 9.19 10.48
N ASN A 22 -0.84 9.76 11.29
CA ASN A 22 0.40 10.36 10.78
C ASN A 22 1.33 9.31 10.16
N CYS A 23 1.46 8.12 10.78
CA CYS A 23 2.22 7.02 10.19
C CYS A 23 1.62 6.56 8.86
N ALA A 24 0.30 6.48 8.74
CA ALA A 24 -0.38 6.14 7.49
C ALA A 24 -0.10 7.19 6.40
N MET A 25 -0.20 8.49 6.72
CA MET A 25 0.12 9.58 5.80
C MET A 25 1.61 9.59 5.39
N GLY A 26 2.51 9.36 6.34
CA GLY A 26 3.94 9.22 6.10
C GLY A 26 4.27 8.06 5.17
N SER A 27 3.61 6.91 5.34
CA SER A 27 3.80 5.75 4.45
C SER A 27 3.35 6.05 3.02
N ASN A 28 2.25 6.78 2.84
CA ASN A 28 1.79 7.19 1.51
C ASN A 28 2.81 8.08 0.80
N LEU A 29 3.43 9.01 1.53
CA LEU A 29 4.51 9.85 1.01
C LEU A 29 5.74 9.01 0.66
N ALA A 30 6.17 8.10 1.53
CA ALA A 30 7.31 7.23 1.28
C ALA A 30 7.10 6.35 0.04
N PHE A 31 5.90 5.79 -0.15
CA PHE A 31 5.57 5.02 -1.36
C PHE A 31 5.56 5.87 -2.63
N ALA A 32 5.05 7.11 -2.57
CA ALA A 32 5.09 8.02 -3.70
C ALA A 32 6.53 8.39 -4.08
N LEU A 33 7.37 8.70 -3.09
CA LEU A 33 8.80 8.98 -3.29
C LEU A 33 9.52 7.76 -3.87
N ARG A 34 9.26 6.56 -3.33
CA ARG A 34 9.83 5.31 -3.85
C ARG A 34 9.50 5.13 -5.33
N ALA A 35 8.26 5.39 -5.76
CA ALA A 35 7.86 5.25 -7.16
C ALA A 35 8.59 6.25 -8.07
N VAL A 36 8.68 7.52 -7.67
CA VAL A 36 9.37 8.56 -8.46
C VAL A 36 10.87 8.30 -8.54
N MET A 37 11.52 8.01 -7.40
CA MET A 37 12.95 7.71 -7.36
C MET A 37 13.29 6.42 -8.11
N SER A 38 12.45 5.37 -8.00
CA SER A 38 12.66 4.13 -8.75
C SER A 38 12.54 4.36 -10.25
N LYS A 39 11.58 5.16 -10.71
CA LYS A 39 11.46 5.51 -12.15
C LYS A 39 12.67 6.30 -12.64
N ARG A 40 13.15 7.26 -11.85
CA ARG A 40 14.38 8.00 -12.15
C ARG A 40 15.58 7.06 -12.23
N ALA A 41 15.73 6.14 -11.28
CA ALA A 41 16.81 5.16 -11.28
C ALA A 41 16.80 4.25 -12.54
N MET A 42 15.62 3.83 -13.00
CA MET A 42 15.46 3.04 -14.23
C MET A 42 15.78 3.81 -15.52
N THR A 43 15.65 5.14 -15.51
CA THR A 43 15.85 6.01 -16.70
C THR A 43 17.20 6.72 -16.71
N SER A 44 17.85 6.82 -15.56
CA SER A 44 19.19 7.39 -15.39
C SER A 44 20.30 6.43 -15.79
N PHE A 45 21.48 6.96 -16.14
CA PHE A 45 22.71 6.22 -16.47
C PHE A 45 23.34 5.46 -15.27
N LEU A 46 22.58 5.15 -14.21
CA LEU A 46 23.11 4.48 -13.01
C LEU A 46 23.52 3.01 -13.27
N GLY A 47 23.13 2.40 -14.38
CA GLY A 47 23.66 1.10 -14.82
C GLY A 47 22.92 0.50 -16.01
N GLU A 48 23.66 -0.11 -16.94
CA GLU A 48 23.16 -0.63 -18.22
C GLU A 48 22.16 -1.80 -18.10
N ASN A 49 21.99 -2.40 -16.91
CA ASN A 49 21.14 -3.57 -16.67
C ASN A 49 20.11 -3.39 -15.53
N LEU A 50 19.78 -2.14 -15.16
CA LEU A 50 18.78 -1.79 -14.15
C LEU A 50 17.35 -1.91 -14.71
N GLY A 51 16.98 -3.11 -15.15
CA GLY A 51 15.59 -3.44 -15.50
C GLY A 51 14.66 -3.38 -14.28
N SER A 52 13.34 -3.31 -14.51
CA SER A 52 12.33 -3.21 -13.45
C SER A 52 12.46 -4.29 -12.37
N THR A 53 12.75 -5.53 -12.80
CA THR A 53 12.88 -6.69 -11.91
C THR A 53 14.17 -6.64 -11.09
N ASN A 54 15.29 -6.24 -11.72
CA ASN A 54 16.58 -6.13 -11.03
C ASN A 54 16.57 -5.00 -9.99
N LEU A 55 15.96 -3.85 -10.34
CA LEU A 55 15.79 -2.76 -9.38
C LEU A 55 14.86 -3.17 -8.23
N PHE A 56 13.77 -3.88 -8.52
CA PHE A 56 12.90 -4.42 -7.47
C PHE A 56 13.67 -5.37 -6.55
N GLY A 57 14.49 -6.26 -7.10
CA GLY A 57 15.34 -7.18 -6.34
C GLY A 57 16.31 -6.43 -5.42
N ALA A 58 17.03 -5.45 -5.95
CA ALA A 58 17.96 -4.63 -5.17
C ALA A 58 17.27 -3.87 -4.02
N VAL A 59 16.12 -3.25 -4.31
CA VAL A 59 15.33 -2.53 -3.30
C VAL A 59 14.78 -3.49 -2.25
N THR A 60 14.34 -4.68 -2.64
CA THR A 60 13.82 -5.71 -1.71
C THR A 60 14.91 -6.24 -0.79
N ILE A 61 16.10 -6.52 -1.32
CA ILE A 61 17.26 -6.94 -0.51
C ILE A 61 17.65 -5.83 0.47
N GLY A 62 17.73 -4.58 0.01
CA GLY A 62 18.03 -3.43 0.87
C GLY A 62 16.98 -3.24 1.96
N ALA A 63 15.69 -3.34 1.62
CA ALA A 63 14.61 -3.26 2.58
C ALA A 63 14.65 -4.40 3.61
N PHE A 64 15.01 -5.62 3.19
CA PHE A 64 15.18 -6.75 4.09
C PHE A 64 16.29 -6.48 5.11
N VAL A 65 17.47 -6.05 4.67
CA VAL A 65 18.59 -5.74 5.57
C VAL A 65 18.24 -4.61 6.54
N LEU A 66 17.57 -3.55 6.07
CA LEU A 66 17.12 -2.44 6.92
C LEU A 66 16.02 -2.85 7.91
N SER A 67 15.20 -3.85 7.57
CA SER A 67 14.14 -4.34 8.45
C SER A 67 14.65 -5.15 9.65
N ILE A 68 15.84 -5.76 9.55
CA ILE A 68 16.43 -6.57 10.61
C ILE A 68 16.59 -5.78 11.92
N PRO A 69 17.31 -4.64 11.98
CA PRO A 69 17.49 -3.90 13.23
C PRO A 69 16.15 -3.38 13.78
N LEU A 70 15.22 -2.96 12.92
CA LEU A 70 13.88 -2.53 13.35
C LEU A 70 13.08 -3.69 13.96
N ALA A 71 13.19 -4.89 13.42
CA ALA A 71 12.53 -6.07 13.97
C ALA A 71 13.03 -6.42 15.38
N PHE A 72 14.33 -6.26 15.65
CA PHE A 72 14.89 -6.53 16.98
C PHE A 72 14.48 -5.50 18.04
N LEU A 73 14.31 -4.23 17.67
CA LEU A 73 14.02 -3.15 18.62
C LEU A 73 12.60 -3.22 19.20
N GLU A 74 11.61 -3.60 18.39
CA GLU A 74 10.19 -3.59 18.84
C GLU A 74 9.43 -4.89 18.52
N GLY A 75 9.82 -5.63 17.48
CA GLY A 75 8.98 -6.67 16.88
C GLY A 75 9.16 -8.09 17.44
N ILE A 76 10.40 -8.53 17.66
CA ILE A 76 10.68 -9.95 17.95
C ILE A 76 10.12 -10.44 19.31
N PRO A 77 10.26 -9.71 20.43
CA PRO A 77 9.73 -10.19 21.71
C PRO A 77 8.20 -10.32 21.71
N ALA A 78 7.50 -9.35 21.11
CA ALA A 78 6.04 -9.38 20.98
C ALA A 78 5.58 -10.47 20.00
N PHE A 79 6.31 -10.65 18.90
CA PHE A 79 6.02 -11.70 17.92
C PHE A 79 6.15 -13.09 18.52
N ILE A 80 7.21 -13.38 19.28
CA ILE A 80 7.42 -14.70 19.90
C ILE A 80 6.28 -15.03 20.89
N ALA A 81 5.86 -14.06 21.69
CA ALA A 81 4.74 -14.25 22.62
C ALA A 81 3.44 -14.60 21.88
N LEU A 82 3.08 -13.85 20.83
CA LEU A 82 1.89 -14.09 19.99
C LEU A 82 1.97 -15.43 19.25
N TRP A 83 3.16 -15.78 18.74
CA TRP A 83 3.42 -17.03 18.03
C TRP A 83 3.19 -18.25 18.92
N ASN A 84 3.69 -18.20 20.15
CA ASN A 84 3.52 -19.27 21.13
C ASN A 84 2.04 -19.44 21.52
N THR A 85 1.29 -18.35 21.68
CA THR A 85 -0.16 -18.41 21.93
C THR A 85 -0.92 -19.00 20.74
N ALA A 86 -0.54 -18.66 19.50
CA ALA A 86 -1.18 -19.19 18.30
C ALA A 86 -0.93 -20.69 18.09
N LEU A 87 0.26 -21.19 18.48
CA LEU A 87 0.65 -22.59 18.36
C LEU A 87 -0.06 -23.54 19.34
N GLN A 88 -0.63 -23.03 20.42
CA GLN A 88 -1.40 -23.84 21.39
C GLN A 88 -2.64 -24.49 20.75
N ASN A 89 -3.12 -23.95 19.62
CA ASN A 89 -4.21 -24.53 18.84
C ASN A 89 -3.65 -25.20 17.56
N SER A 90 -3.48 -26.53 17.58
CA SER A 90 -2.82 -27.30 16.52
C SER A 90 -3.50 -27.23 15.15
N HIS A 91 -4.80 -26.93 15.09
CA HIS A 91 -5.53 -26.71 13.83
C HIS A 91 -5.29 -25.30 13.26
N VAL A 92 -5.11 -24.31 14.13
CA VAL A 92 -4.86 -22.91 13.77
C VAL A 92 -3.43 -22.73 13.29
N SER A 93 -2.46 -23.48 13.82
CA SER A 93 -1.05 -23.34 13.47
C SER A 93 -0.74 -23.63 12.00
N LYS A 94 -1.33 -24.68 11.41
CA LYS A 94 -1.10 -25.03 10.00
C LYS A 94 -1.72 -24.01 9.05
N GLU A 95 -2.95 -23.58 9.32
CA GLU A 95 -3.63 -22.56 8.51
C GLU A 95 -2.98 -21.19 8.66
N LEU A 96 -2.45 -20.86 9.84
CA LEU A 96 -1.70 -19.63 10.07
C LEU A 96 -0.40 -19.60 9.26
N VAL A 97 0.42 -20.65 9.34
CA VAL A 97 1.67 -20.75 8.56
C VAL A 97 1.38 -20.67 7.07
N LYS A 98 0.38 -21.41 6.60
CA LYS A 98 -0.07 -21.38 5.20
C LYS A 98 -0.52 -19.98 4.78
N SER A 99 -1.31 -19.29 5.61
CA SER A 99 -1.78 -17.93 5.35
C SER A 99 -0.64 -16.92 5.29
N ILE A 100 0.36 -17.04 6.16
CA ILE A 100 1.57 -16.20 6.15
C ILE A 100 2.35 -16.40 4.85
N ILE A 101 2.59 -17.65 4.45
CA ILE A 101 3.33 -17.96 3.21
C ILE A 101 2.57 -17.42 1.99
N ILE A 102 1.27 -17.68 1.90
CA ILE A 102 0.43 -17.21 0.80
C ILE A 102 0.41 -15.67 0.77
N SER A 103 0.18 -15.02 1.91
CA SER A 103 0.17 -13.56 2.00
C SER A 103 1.52 -12.96 1.59
N GLY A 104 2.64 -13.54 2.04
CA GLY A 104 3.98 -13.11 1.68
C GLY A 104 4.25 -13.26 0.17
N LEU A 105 3.85 -14.38 -0.42
CA LEU A 105 3.97 -14.62 -1.85
C LEU A 105 3.17 -13.60 -2.67
N PHE A 106 1.89 -13.40 -2.33
CA PHE A 106 1.06 -12.40 -3.02
C PHE A 106 1.57 -10.97 -2.80
N HIS A 107 2.16 -10.67 -1.64
CA HIS A 107 2.80 -9.39 -1.40
C HIS A 107 4.01 -9.18 -2.33
N TYR A 108 4.89 -10.18 -2.44
CA TYR A 108 6.04 -10.13 -3.34
C TYR A 108 5.59 -9.95 -4.81
N LEU A 109 4.70 -10.82 -5.28
CA LEU A 109 4.17 -10.78 -6.65
C LEU A 109 3.50 -9.43 -6.96
N ASN A 110 2.75 -8.88 -6.01
CA ASN A 110 2.11 -7.58 -6.22
C ASN A 110 3.13 -6.45 -6.37
N ASN A 111 4.21 -6.47 -5.59
CA ASN A 111 5.27 -5.49 -5.70
C ASN A 111 6.08 -5.66 -6.99
N GLU A 112 6.34 -6.88 -7.41
CA GLU A 112 7.03 -7.17 -8.68
C GLU A 112 6.23 -6.64 -9.87
N VAL A 113 4.94 -6.96 -9.95
CA VAL A 113 4.03 -6.44 -10.99
C VAL A 113 3.95 -4.92 -10.94
N MET A 114 3.95 -4.30 -9.76
CA MET A 114 3.99 -2.85 -9.63
C MET A 114 5.28 -2.24 -10.22
N TYR A 115 6.44 -2.88 -10.04
CA TYR A 115 7.70 -2.43 -10.65
C TYR A 115 7.72 -2.63 -12.17
N MET A 116 7.11 -3.71 -12.67
CA MET A 116 6.92 -3.91 -14.12
C MET A 116 5.95 -2.88 -14.71
N ALA A 117 4.90 -2.51 -13.99
CA ALA A 117 4.02 -1.43 -14.41
C ALA A 117 4.78 -0.10 -14.41
N LEU A 118 5.57 0.17 -13.36
CA LEU A 118 6.37 1.38 -13.23
C LEU A 118 7.34 1.59 -14.39
N SER A 119 7.96 0.54 -14.94
CA SER A 119 8.84 0.72 -16.11
C SER A 119 8.07 1.19 -17.35
N ASN A 120 6.81 0.78 -17.50
CA ASN A 120 5.98 1.08 -18.67
C ASN A 120 5.09 2.33 -18.53
N VAL A 121 4.82 2.81 -17.30
CA VAL A 121 3.93 3.97 -17.07
C VAL A 121 4.61 5.08 -16.28
N HIS A 122 4.02 6.28 -16.30
CA HIS A 122 4.49 7.39 -15.48
C HIS A 122 4.16 7.15 -13.99
N PRO A 123 4.99 7.59 -13.03
CA PRO A 123 4.73 7.38 -11.58
C PRO A 123 3.36 7.90 -11.12
N VAL A 124 2.84 8.93 -11.78
CA VAL A 124 1.49 9.46 -11.52
C VAL A 124 0.41 8.45 -11.90
N THR A 125 0.49 7.84 -13.08
CA THR A 125 -0.43 6.77 -13.51
C THR A 125 -0.38 5.58 -12.56
N LEU A 126 0.82 5.23 -12.07
CA LEU A 126 0.96 4.16 -11.07
C LEU A 126 0.26 4.52 -9.74
N ALA A 127 0.38 5.78 -9.29
CA ALA A 127 -0.28 6.24 -8.07
C ALA A 127 -1.83 6.22 -8.19
N VAL A 128 -2.36 6.51 -9.38
CA VAL A 128 -3.79 6.35 -9.70
C VAL A 128 -4.19 4.88 -9.60
N GLY A 129 -3.48 3.98 -10.28
CA GLY A 129 -3.75 2.54 -10.23
C GLY A 129 -3.70 1.96 -8.82
N ASN A 130 -2.74 2.41 -8.00
CA ASN A 130 -2.65 2.00 -6.60
C ASN A 130 -3.85 2.48 -5.78
N THR A 131 -4.38 3.68 -6.06
CA THR A 131 -5.60 4.16 -5.41
C THR A 131 -6.82 3.35 -5.85
N MET A 132 -6.99 3.07 -7.14
CA MET A 132 -8.06 2.20 -7.64
C MET A 132 -8.05 0.84 -6.96
N LYS A 133 -6.87 0.20 -6.86
CA LYS A 133 -6.69 -1.07 -6.16
C LYS A 133 -7.18 -1.00 -4.71
N ARG A 134 -6.83 0.07 -3.98
CA ARG A 134 -7.27 0.28 -2.60
C ARG A 134 -8.79 0.44 -2.48
N VAL A 135 -9.41 1.18 -3.41
CA VAL A 135 -10.88 1.34 -3.44
C VAL A 135 -11.55 0.00 -3.65
N PHE A 136 -11.08 -0.79 -4.61
CA PHE A 136 -11.62 -2.13 -4.88
C PHE A 136 -11.52 -3.04 -3.66
N ILE A 137 -10.35 -3.07 -2.99
CA ILE A 137 -10.14 -3.88 -1.78
C ILE A 137 -11.06 -3.41 -0.64
N MET A 138 -11.23 -2.10 -0.44
CA MET A 138 -12.12 -1.58 0.60
C MET A 138 -13.56 -2.02 0.36
N VAL A 139 -14.08 -1.87 -0.87
CA VAL A 139 -15.46 -2.28 -1.22
C VAL A 139 -15.62 -3.80 -1.07
N ALA A 140 -14.70 -4.59 -1.60
CA ALA A 140 -14.72 -6.04 -1.47
C ALA A 140 -14.69 -6.50 -0.01
N SER A 141 -13.86 -5.85 0.82
CA SER A 141 -13.76 -6.13 2.25
C SER A 141 -15.09 -5.90 2.97
N VAL A 142 -15.78 -4.78 2.71
CA VAL A 142 -17.10 -4.50 3.29
C VAL A 142 -18.13 -5.54 2.86
N LEU A 143 -18.12 -5.96 1.59
CA LEU A 143 -19.06 -6.96 1.07
C LEU A 143 -18.83 -8.36 1.66
N VAL A 144 -17.56 -8.76 1.81
CA VAL A 144 -17.17 -10.10 2.29
C VAL A 144 -17.26 -10.21 3.80
N PHE A 145 -16.63 -9.29 4.55
CA PHE A 145 -16.57 -9.36 6.01
C PHE A 145 -17.83 -8.84 6.68
N ARG A 146 -18.67 -8.08 5.96
CA ARG A 146 -19.91 -7.48 6.47
C ARG A 146 -19.73 -6.76 7.81
N ASN A 147 -18.54 -6.18 8.02
CA ASN A 147 -18.24 -5.46 9.23
C ASN A 147 -19.17 -4.24 9.35
N PRO A 148 -19.69 -3.94 10.55
CA PRO A 148 -20.58 -2.80 10.75
C PRO A 148 -19.81 -1.50 10.56
N VAL A 149 -19.90 -0.93 9.37
CA VAL A 149 -19.38 0.41 9.07
C VAL A 149 -20.42 1.42 9.52
N SER A 150 -20.05 2.38 10.37
CA SER A 150 -20.96 3.45 10.74
C SER A 150 -21.38 4.22 9.50
N VAL A 151 -22.65 4.67 9.44
CA VAL A 151 -23.17 5.42 8.28
C VAL A 151 -22.32 6.65 7.99
N GLN A 152 -21.80 7.30 9.05
CA GLN A 152 -20.87 8.42 8.94
C GLN A 152 -19.54 8.03 8.27
N ALA A 153 -18.89 6.95 8.73
CA ALA A 153 -17.64 6.46 8.14
C ALA A 153 -17.83 6.01 6.69
N GLY A 154 -18.98 5.39 6.38
CA GLY A 154 -19.35 5.00 5.01
C GLY A 154 -19.49 6.19 4.07
N ILE A 155 -20.24 7.22 4.47
CA ILE A 155 -20.42 8.45 3.68
C ILE A 155 -19.08 9.19 3.50
N GLY A 156 -18.32 9.37 4.57
CA GLY A 156 -17.01 10.05 4.51
C GLY A 156 -16.02 9.31 3.60
N SER A 157 -15.97 7.99 3.72
CA SER A 157 -15.15 7.14 2.85
C SER A 157 -15.60 7.20 1.40
N ALA A 158 -16.90 7.17 1.11
CA ALA A 158 -17.43 7.32 -0.24
C ALA A 158 -17.03 8.66 -0.87
N ILE A 159 -17.22 9.77 -0.16
CA ILE A 159 -16.83 11.11 -0.62
C ILE A 159 -15.31 11.18 -0.84
N GLY A 160 -14.52 10.63 0.08
CA GLY A 160 -13.06 10.56 -0.02
C GLY A 160 -12.62 9.79 -1.26
N ILE A 161 -13.14 8.58 -1.44
CA ILE A 161 -12.89 7.71 -2.59
C ILE A 161 -13.26 8.42 -3.89
N SER A 162 -14.50 8.90 -4.02
CA SER A 162 -14.96 9.60 -5.22
C SER A 162 -14.09 10.82 -5.53
N GLY A 163 -13.66 11.55 -4.49
CA GLY A 163 -12.74 12.67 -4.64
C GLY A 163 -11.38 12.26 -5.22
N VAL A 164 -10.80 11.14 -4.74
CA VAL A 164 -9.51 10.69 -5.27
C VAL A 164 -9.67 10.16 -6.70
N LEU A 165 -10.75 9.41 -6.97
CA LEU A 165 -11.06 8.92 -8.32
C LEU A 165 -11.17 10.07 -9.32
N LEU A 166 -11.95 11.10 -9.01
CA LEU A 166 -12.11 12.28 -9.86
C LEU A 166 -10.79 13.00 -10.10
N TYR A 167 -9.99 13.20 -9.05
CA TYR A 167 -8.67 13.82 -9.17
C TYR A 167 -7.74 12.99 -10.07
N SER A 168 -7.71 11.67 -9.87
CA SER A 168 -6.92 10.75 -10.66
C SER A 168 -7.29 10.74 -12.14
N LEU A 169 -8.59 10.70 -12.46
CA LEU A 169 -9.09 10.74 -13.84
C LEU A 169 -8.78 12.08 -14.51
N THR A 170 -9.00 13.19 -13.79
CA THR A 170 -8.73 14.53 -14.31
C THR A 170 -7.25 14.71 -14.59
N LYS A 171 -6.38 14.33 -13.65
CA LYS A 171 -4.92 14.46 -13.83
C LYS A 171 -4.40 13.61 -14.99
N GLN A 172 -4.91 12.38 -15.15
CA GLN A 172 -4.55 11.54 -16.30
C GLN A 172 -4.98 12.17 -17.63
N HIS A 173 -6.13 12.84 -17.66
CA HIS A 173 -6.61 13.53 -18.86
C HIS A 173 -5.67 14.69 -19.23
N TYR A 174 -5.28 15.52 -18.27
CA TYR A 174 -4.35 16.63 -18.51
C TYR A 174 -2.92 16.16 -18.87
N GLU A 175 -2.37 15.13 -18.20
CA GLU A 175 -1.06 14.57 -18.58
C GLU A 175 -1.06 14.04 -20.02
N LYS A 176 -2.16 13.45 -20.49
CA LYS A 176 -2.28 13.00 -21.89
C LYS A 176 -2.27 14.17 -22.87
N LEU A 177 -2.94 15.27 -22.54
CA LEU A 177 -2.97 16.47 -23.38
C LEU A 177 -1.57 17.08 -23.51
N GLU A 178 -0.83 17.18 -22.40
CA GLU A 178 0.55 17.71 -22.39
C GLU A 178 1.55 16.83 -23.14
N THR A 179 1.28 15.53 -23.32
CA THR A 179 2.14 14.64 -24.13
C THR A 179 1.84 14.63 -25.63
N VAL A 180 0.77 15.30 -26.07
CA VAL A 180 0.38 15.40 -27.49
C VAL A 180 0.82 16.72 -28.13
N GLU A 181 1.14 17.75 -27.34
CA GLU A 181 1.89 18.94 -27.77
C GLU A 181 3.41 18.69 -27.79
#